data_AF-A0A0D6E788-F1
#
_entry.id   AF-A0A0D6E788-F1
#
_cell.length_a   1.000
_cell.length_b   1.000
_cell.length_c   1.000
_cell.angle_alpha   90.00
_cell.angle_beta   90.00
_cell.angle_gamma   90.00
#
_symmetry.space_group_name_H-M   'P 1'
#
loop_
_entity.id
_entity.type
_entity.pdbx_description
1 polymer ?
#
loop_
_entity_poly.entity_id
_entity_poly.type
_entity_poly.pdbx_seq_one_letter_code
_entity_poly.pdbx_strand_id
1 'polypeptide(L)'
;MKAADLWRMPTPDAEAFASQQPFCIDTMSLPQWIRFVFIARLNALMDARAAMPAKCEVAPAVAAYLQQEKTPAHHQLLIVRAVEKVDQIVTEST
;
A
#
# COMPACT_ATOMS: atom_id res chain seq x y z
N MET A 1 17.28 -5.71 -4.34
CA MET A 1 15.91 -6.26 -4.50
C MET A 1 15.34 -5.79 -5.83
N LYS A 2 15.45 -6.60 -6.90
CA LYS A 2 14.91 -6.32 -8.24
C LYS A 2 13.70 -7.24 -8.47
N ALA A 3 12.56 -6.93 -7.86
CA ALA A 3 11.26 -7.49 -8.25
C ALA A 3 10.69 -6.63 -9.39
N ALA A 4 11.43 -6.58 -10.51
CA ALA A 4 11.39 -5.49 -11.48
C ALA A 4 10.10 -5.39 -12.32
N ASP A 5 9.18 -6.34 -12.24
CA ASP A 5 7.90 -6.29 -12.96
C ASP A 5 6.71 -5.90 -12.07
N LEU A 6 6.73 -6.19 -10.76
CA LEU A 6 5.66 -5.75 -9.85
C LEU A 6 5.66 -4.24 -9.62
N TRP A 7 6.80 -3.56 -9.83
CA TRP A 7 6.95 -2.12 -9.66
C TRP A 7 6.73 -1.31 -10.95
N ARG A 8 6.64 -1.96 -12.11
CA ARG A 8 6.32 -1.32 -13.38
C ARG A 8 4.82 -1.23 -13.55
N MET A 9 4.22 -0.36 -12.75
CA MET A 9 2.80 -0.06 -12.85
C MET A 9 2.63 1.30 -13.49
N PRO A 10 1.71 1.45 -14.46
CA PRO A 10 1.43 2.77 -15.01
C PRO A 10 0.94 3.68 -13.88
N THR A 11 1.44 4.91 -13.90
CA THR A 11 0.94 5.96 -13.00
C THR A 11 -0.57 6.10 -13.24
N PRO A 12 -1.39 6.07 -12.18
CA PRO A 12 -2.82 6.33 -12.31
C PRO A 12 -3.09 7.72 -12.91
N ASP A 13 -4.25 7.87 -13.53
CA ASP A 13 -4.70 9.18 -14.01
C ASP A 13 -4.87 10.16 -12.84
N ALA A 14 -4.73 11.46 -13.11
CA ALA A 14 -4.84 12.49 -12.08
C ALA A 14 -6.19 12.43 -11.32
N GLU A 15 -7.26 12.07 -12.02
CA GLU A 15 -8.61 11.91 -11.44
C GLU A 15 -8.68 10.76 -10.43
N ALA A 16 -7.86 9.72 -10.59
CA ALA A 16 -7.86 8.60 -9.67
C ALA A 16 -7.38 9.00 -8.26
N PHE A 17 -6.48 9.98 -8.16
CA PHE A 17 -6.04 10.52 -6.87
C PHE A 17 -7.11 11.34 -6.16
N ALA A 18 -8.17 11.76 -6.87
CA ALA A 18 -9.29 12.52 -6.31
C ALA A 18 -10.41 11.65 -5.73
N SER A 19 -10.29 10.31 -5.83
CA SER A 19 -11.27 9.38 -5.26
C SER A 19 -11.48 9.61 -3.77
N GLN A 20 -12.75 9.56 -3.36
CA GLN A 20 -13.19 9.65 -1.97
C GLN A 20 -13.35 8.27 -1.31
N GLN A 21 -13.22 7.18 -2.09
CA GLN A 21 -13.33 5.84 -1.55
C GLN A 21 -12.06 5.44 -0.79
N PRO A 22 -12.16 4.62 0.27
CA PRO A 22 -11.00 4.04 0.93
C PRO A 22 -10.10 3.35 -0.09
N PHE A 23 -8.78 3.56 0.01
CA PHE A 23 -7.77 2.99 -0.89
C PHE A 23 -7.94 3.33 -2.39
N CYS A 24 -8.77 4.32 -2.74
CA CYS A 24 -9.10 4.65 -4.14
C CYS A 24 -9.56 3.42 -4.96
N ILE A 25 -10.24 2.46 -4.32
CA ILE A 25 -10.59 1.15 -4.92
C ILE A 25 -11.43 1.22 -6.20
N ASP A 26 -12.10 2.33 -6.43
CA ASP A 26 -12.94 2.60 -7.59
C ASP A 26 -12.15 3.05 -8.83
N THR A 27 -10.97 3.63 -8.61
CA THR A 27 -10.18 4.32 -9.65
C THR A 27 -8.74 3.82 -9.74
N MET A 28 -8.27 3.04 -8.76
CA MET A 28 -6.93 2.47 -8.73
C MET A 28 -6.96 0.99 -8.33
N SER A 29 -6.03 0.22 -8.90
CA SER A 29 -5.68 -1.08 -8.33
C SER A 29 -4.96 -0.92 -6.99
N LEU A 30 -5.09 -1.90 -6.10
CA LEU A 30 -4.43 -1.85 -4.79
C LEU A 30 -2.90 -1.69 -4.90
N PRO A 31 -2.18 -2.40 -5.80
CA PRO A 31 -0.75 -2.19 -5.97
C PRO A 31 -0.37 -0.77 -6.41
N GLN A 32 -1.18 -0.13 -7.27
CA GLN A 32 -0.99 1.28 -7.64
C GLN A 32 -1.19 2.21 -6.43
N TRP A 33 -2.25 1.99 -5.64
CA TRP A 33 -2.50 2.78 -4.44
C TRP A 33 -1.32 2.69 -3.44
N ILE A 34 -0.79 1.49 -3.21
CA ILE A 34 0.39 1.29 -2.33
C ILE A 34 1.58 2.12 -2.85
N ARG A 35 1.85 2.06 -4.16
CA ARG A 35 3.01 2.69 -4.77
C ARG A 35 2.93 4.22 -4.80
N PHE A 36 1.78 4.74 -5.20
CA PHE A 36 1.60 6.15 -5.56
C PHE A 36 0.92 6.98 -4.47
N VAL A 37 0.14 6.37 -3.58
CA VAL A 37 -0.55 7.08 -2.50
C VAL A 37 0.09 6.77 -1.15
N PHE A 38 0.17 5.49 -0.77
CA PHE A 38 0.62 5.10 0.56
C PHE A 38 2.09 5.44 0.80
N ILE A 39 3.00 4.98 -0.06
CA ILE A 39 4.44 5.26 0.07
C ILE A 39 4.72 6.77 -0.05
N ALA A 40 4.03 7.46 -0.98
CA ALA A 40 4.18 8.90 -1.15
C ALA A 40 3.74 9.68 0.11
N ARG A 41 2.64 9.26 0.74
CA ARG A 41 2.14 9.85 1.99
C ARG A 41 3.14 9.65 3.14
N LEU A 42 3.68 8.45 3.31
CA LEU A 42 4.68 8.20 4.36
C LEU A 42 5.94 9.05 4.15
N ASN A 43 6.42 9.16 2.90
CA ASN A 43 7.55 10.03 2.58
C ASN A 43 7.26 11.50 2.92
N ALA A 44 6.10 12.02 2.54
CA ALA A 44 5.72 13.39 2.86
C ALA A 44 5.65 13.66 4.37
N LEU A 45 5.18 12.69 5.17
CA LEU A 45 5.18 12.80 6.63
C LEU A 45 6.60 12.81 7.21
N MET A 46 7.48 11.94 6.70
CA MET A 46 8.90 11.92 7.10
C MET A 46 9.60 13.24 6.76
N ASP A 47 9.39 13.75 5.55
CA ASP A 47 9.97 15.02 5.08
C ASP A 47 9.49 16.20 5.93
N ALA A 48 8.20 16.20 6.28
CA ALA A 48 7.60 17.21 7.16
C ALA A 48 7.93 17.01 8.65
N ARG A 49 8.62 15.92 9.03
CA ARG A 49 8.81 15.48 10.43
C ARG A 49 7.50 15.46 11.23
N ALA A 50 6.40 15.14 10.55
CA ALA A 50 5.08 15.03 11.16
C ALA A 50 4.95 13.70 11.89
N ALA A 51 3.99 13.63 12.82
CA ALA A 51 3.64 12.37 13.47
C ALA A 51 3.13 11.36 12.43
N MET A 52 3.53 10.10 12.59
CA MET A 52 2.98 9.02 11.79
C MET A 52 1.49 8.80 12.13
N PRO A 53 0.70 8.18 11.23
CA PRO A 53 -0.68 7.84 11.53
C PRO A 53 -0.76 6.90 12.74
N ALA A 54 -1.59 7.25 13.72
CA ALA A 54 -1.83 6.44 14.92
C ALA A 54 -2.42 5.04 14.62
N LYS A 55 -2.86 4.80 13.38
CA LYS A 55 -3.38 3.52 12.93
C LYS A 55 -3.07 3.31 11.46
N CYS A 56 -2.40 2.21 11.14
CA CYS A 56 -2.13 1.76 9.78
C CYS A 56 -2.55 0.29 9.63
N GLU A 57 -3.50 -0.02 8.75
CA GLU A 57 -4.04 -1.37 8.53
C GLU A 57 -4.16 -1.64 7.02
N VAL A 58 -3.05 -1.65 6.31
CA VAL A 58 -3.00 -1.94 4.88
C VAL A 58 -2.94 -3.46 4.63
N ALA A 59 -2.35 -4.23 5.55
CA ALA A 59 -2.18 -5.67 5.41
C ALA A 59 -3.50 -6.45 5.13
N PRO A 60 -4.63 -6.16 5.80
CA PRO A 60 -5.90 -6.83 5.50
C PRO A 60 -6.39 -6.58 4.06
N ALA A 61 -6.23 -5.36 3.55
CA ALA A 61 -6.61 -5.03 2.17
C ALA A 61 -5.72 -5.78 1.16
N VAL A 62 -4.42 -5.88 1.44
CA VAL A 62 -3.46 -6.64 0.62
C VAL A 62 -3.79 -8.13 0.62
N ALA A 63 -4.12 -8.70 1.78
CA ALA A 63 -4.52 -10.09 1.87
C ALA A 63 -5.77 -10.38 1.02
N ALA A 64 -6.80 -9.53 1.13
CA ALA A 64 -8.03 -9.66 0.33
C ALA A 64 -7.76 -9.57 -1.18
N TYR A 65 -6.91 -8.64 -1.61
CA TYR A 65 -6.53 -8.49 -3.02
C TYR A 65 -5.77 -9.71 -3.55
N LEU A 66 -4.77 -10.21 -2.80
CA LEU A 66 -3.98 -11.36 -3.22
C LEU A 66 -4.79 -12.66 -3.31
N GLN A 67 -5.83 -12.79 -2.48
CA GLN A 67 -6.80 -13.88 -2.58
C GLN A 67 -7.58 -13.83 -3.90
N GLN A 68 -7.98 -12.63 -4.35
CA GLN A 68 -8.67 -12.44 -5.63
C GLN A 68 -7.77 -12.75 -6.84
N GLU A 69 -6.49 -12.36 -6.77
CA GLU A 69 -5.48 -12.60 -7.81
C GLU A 69 -4.99 -14.07 -7.87
N LYS A 70 -5.56 -14.97 -7.04
CA LYS A 70 -5.19 -16.40 -6.97
C LYS A 70 -3.68 -16.63 -6.82
N THR A 71 -2.99 -15.73 -6.11
CA THR A 71 -1.55 -15.84 -5.87
C THR A 71 -1.25 -17.11 -5.05
N PRO A 72 -0.12 -17.83 -5.25
CA PRO A 72 0.21 -18.99 -4.43
C PRO A 72 0.29 -18.65 -2.94
N ALA A 73 -0.27 -19.49 -2.06
CA ALA A 73 -0.39 -19.21 -0.62
C ALA A 73 0.94 -18.82 0.07
N HIS A 74 2.06 -19.44 -0.34
CA HIS A 74 3.38 -19.09 0.20
C HIS A 74 3.82 -17.67 -0.17
N HIS A 75 3.54 -17.22 -1.40
CA HIS A 75 3.81 -15.85 -1.83
C HIS A 75 2.88 -14.86 -1.13
N GLN A 76 1.60 -15.21 -0.96
CA GLN A 76 0.65 -14.37 -0.24
C GLN A 76 1.13 -14.08 1.18
N LEU A 77 1.54 -15.13 1.91
CA LEU A 77 2.00 -15.00 3.29
C LEU A 77 3.23 -14.08 3.39
N LEU A 78 4.19 -14.21 2.49
CA LEU A 78 5.39 -13.37 2.49
C LEU A 78 5.06 -11.88 2.25
N ILE A 79 4.16 -11.61 1.30
CA ILE A 79 3.75 -10.23 0.98
C ILE A 79 2.95 -9.63 2.15
N VAL A 80 1.96 -10.35 2.67
CA VAL A 80 1.14 -9.88 3.80
C VAL A 80 2.02 -9.61 5.02
N ARG A 81 2.94 -10.53 5.37
CA ARG A 81 3.88 -10.34 6.48
C ARG A 81 4.77 -9.10 6.31
N ALA A 82 5.20 -8.82 5.08
CA ALA A 82 5.99 -7.62 4.82
C ALA A 82 5.17 -6.34 5.05
N VAL A 83 3.91 -6.33 4.62
CA VAL A 83 3.00 -5.18 4.82
C VAL A 83 2.60 -5.03 6.28
N GLU A 84 2.31 -6.12 7.01
CA GLU A 84 2.05 -6.10 8.45
C GLU A 84 3.20 -5.45 9.22
N LYS A 85 4.45 -5.74 8.83
CA LYS A 85 5.61 -5.12 9.46
C LYS A 85 5.69 -3.61 9.20
N VAL A 86 5.29 -3.16 8.01
CA VAL A 86 5.19 -1.72 7.70
C VAL A 86 4.10 -1.08 8.56
N ASP A 87 2.91 -1.69 8.61
CA ASP A 87 1.79 -1.23 9.42
C ASP A 87 2.18 -1.06 10.90
N GLN A 88 2.91 -2.03 11.44
CA GLN A 88 3.42 -2.00 12.81
C GLN A 88 4.42 -0.85 13.02
N ILE A 89 5.43 -0.71 12.16
CA ILE A 89 6.44 0.35 12.27
C ILE A 89 5.80 1.73 12.22
N VAL A 90 4.84 1.92 11.31
CA VAL A 90 4.13 3.20 11.17
C VAL A 90 3.30 3.51 12.43
N THR A 91 2.60 2.52 12.96
CA THR A 91 1.75 2.67 14.15
C THR A 91 2.56 2.92 15.43
N GLU A 92 3.69 2.20 15.60
CA GLU A 92 4.58 2.34 16.77
C GLU A 92 5.41 3.63 16.78
N SER A 93 5.45 4.36 15.66
CA SER A 93 6.20 5.63 15.53
C SER A 93 5.36 6.88 15.88
N THR A 94 4.20 6.69 16.52
CA THR A 94 3.34 7.77 17.06
C THR A 94 3.75 8.12 18.48
#